data_AF-A0A7G1I2E3-F1
#
_entry.id   AF-A0A7G1I2E3-F1
#
_cell.length_a   1.000
_cell.length_b   1.000
_cell.length_c   1.000
_cell.angle_alpha   90.00
_cell.angle_beta   90.00
_cell.angle_gamma   90.00
#
_symmetry.space_group_name_H-M   'P 1'
#
loop_
_entity.id
_entity.type
_entity.pdbx_description
1 polymer ?
#
loop_
_entity_poly.entity_id
_entity_poly.type
_entity_poly.pdbx_seq_one_letter_code
_entity_poly.pdbx_strand_id
1 'polypeptide(L)'
;MDTVFGRYQLIEVIGEGAMGKVYRARDTKMRREVAVKVLAPELATEPGYRERFRREAYGVAQLNEPHVIPIHEADEIDGQLYLVMPVVDGTDVQALLNRDGHLTPS
;
A
#
# COMPACT_ATOMS: atom_id res chain seq x y z
N MET A 1 3.44 2.85 20.63
CA MET A 1 2.01 2.51 20.80
C MET A 1 1.64 1.67 19.61
N ASP A 2 1.17 0.44 19.84
CA ASP A 2 0.63 -0.42 18.78
C ASP A 2 -0.65 0.22 18.23
N THR A 3 -0.52 0.98 17.15
CA THR A 3 -1.66 1.60 16.48
C THR A 3 -2.43 0.53 15.72
N VAL A 4 -3.74 0.47 15.90
CA VAL A 4 -4.62 -0.48 15.21
C VAL A 4 -5.40 0.24 14.10
N PHE A 5 -5.46 -0.36 12.93
CA PHE A 5 -6.29 0.08 11.80
C PHE A 5 -7.20 -1.07 11.37
N GLY A 6 -8.46 -1.03 11.80
CA GLY A 6 -9.38 -2.16 11.66
C GLY A 6 -8.81 -3.44 12.29
N ARG A 7 -8.52 -4.46 11.46
CA ARG A 7 -7.90 -5.72 11.92
C ARG A 7 -6.37 -5.73 11.89
N TYR A 8 -5.76 -4.67 11.35
CA TYR A 8 -4.33 -4.60 11.12
C TYR A 8 -3.64 -3.92 12.30
N GLN A 9 -2.73 -4.62 12.96
CA GLN A 9 -1.84 -4.03 13.95
C GLN A 9 -0.67 -3.39 13.21
N LEU A 10 -0.59 -2.06 13.21
CA LEU A 10 0.45 -1.31 12.51
C LEU A 10 1.75 -1.36 13.33
N ILE A 11 2.83 -1.81 12.69
CA ILE A 11 4.14 -2.01 13.31
C ILE A 11 5.01 -0.77 13.08
N GLU A 12 5.24 -0.41 11.82
CA GLU A 12 6.08 0.72 11.42
C GLU A 12 5.66 1.28 10.05
N VAL A 13 6.00 2.53 9.78
CA VAL A 13 5.86 3.14 8.44
C VAL A 13 7.05 2.69 7.59
N ILE A 14 6.77 2.02 6.47
CA ILE A 14 7.78 1.56 5.51
C ILE A 14 7.79 2.40 4.22
N GLY A 15 6.85 3.33 4.07
CA GLY A 15 6.83 4.28 2.97
C GLY A 15 5.84 5.41 3.21
N GLU A 16 6.19 6.62 2.76
CA GLU A 16 5.34 7.81 2.86
C GLU A 16 5.50 8.64 1.60
N GLY A 17 4.38 9.11 1.04
CA GLY A 17 4.38 9.98 -0.12
C GLY A 17 3.06 10.72 -0.26
N ALA A 18 2.91 11.46 -1.36
CA ALA A 18 1.73 12.30 -1.61
C ALA A 18 0.40 11.52 -1.57
N MET A 19 0.42 10.23 -1.90
CA MET A 19 -0.78 9.38 -1.94
C MET A 19 -1.14 8.74 -0.59
N GLY A 20 -0.32 8.94 0.45
CA GLY A 20 -0.55 8.40 1.79
C GLY A 20 0.65 7.63 2.35
N LYS A 21 0.37 6.76 3.31
CA LYS A 21 1.38 6.03 4.10
C LYS A 21 1.24 4.53 3.91
N VAL A 22 2.38 3.84 3.82
CA VAL A 22 2.47 2.38 3.79
C VAL A 22 3.04 1.91 5.12
N TYR A 23 2.30 1.03 5.79
CA TYR A 23 2.70 0.45 7.05
C TYR A 23 3.05 -1.02 6.88
N ARG A 24 4.13 -1.49 7.51
CA ARG A 24 4.25 -2.91 7.85
C ARG A 24 3.25 -3.17 8.97
N ALA A 25 2.42 -4.19 8.81
CA ALA A 25 1.38 -4.51 9.77
C ALA A 25 1.18 -6.01 9.91
N ARG A 26 0.62 -6.43 11.04
CA ARG A 26 0.16 -7.80 11.25
C ARG A 26 -1.35 -7.88 11.00
N ASP A 27 -1.76 -8.68 10.02
CA ASP A 27 -3.16 -9.06 9.85
C ASP A 27 -3.52 -10.03 10.99
N THR A 28 -4.29 -9.56 11.97
CA THR A 28 -4.63 -10.35 13.17
C THR A 28 -5.56 -11.53 12.85
N LYS A 29 -6.32 -11.46 11.76
CA LYS A 29 -7.21 -12.52 11.29
C LYS A 29 -6.46 -13.60 10.53
N MET A 30 -5.61 -13.21 9.58
CA MET A 30 -4.83 -14.15 8.76
C MET A 30 -3.50 -14.57 9.40
N ARG A 31 -3.10 -13.92 10.50
CA ARG A 31 -1.86 -14.17 11.25
C ARG A 31 -0.59 -14.09 10.39
N ARG A 32 -0.53 -13.12 9.48
CA ARG A 32 0.62 -12.85 8.61
C ARG A 32 0.99 -11.38 8.60
N GLU A 33 2.23 -11.09 8.23
CA GLU A 33 2.66 -9.72 7.96
C GLU A 33 2.22 -9.28 6.55
N VAL A 34 1.80 -8.03 6.46
CA VAL A 34 1.31 -7.39 5.23
C VAL A 34 1.78 -5.95 5.18
N ALA A 35 1.85 -5.39 3.98
CA ALA A 35 1.94 -3.95 3.78
C ALA A 35 0.53 -3.38 3.63
N VAL A 36 0.20 -2.36 4.42
CA VAL A 36 -1.08 -1.65 4.38
C VAL A 36 -0.84 -0.23 3.91
N LYS A 37 -1.24 0.09 2.68
CA LYS A 37 -1.21 1.46 2.15
C LYS A 37 -2.51 2.15 2.51
N VAL A 38 -2.46 3.10 3.43
CA VAL A 38 -3.57 3.95 3.84
C VAL A 38 -3.51 5.25 3.05
N LEU A 39 -4.58 5.58 2.33
CA LEU A 39 -4.61 6.73 1.45
C LEU A 39 -4.82 8.03 2.25
N ALA A 40 -4.29 9.13 1.71
CA ALA A 40 -4.50 10.46 2.24
C ALA A 40 -6.02 10.80 2.24
N PRO A 41 -6.60 11.29 3.36
CA PRO A 41 -8.04 11.56 3.46
C PRO A 41 -8.58 12.46 2.35
N GLU A 42 -7.77 13.40 1.88
CA GLU A 42 -8.10 14.37 0.83
C GLU A 42 -8.46 13.66 -0.49
N LEU A 43 -7.77 12.56 -0.81
CA LEU A 43 -8.04 11.77 -2.03
C LEU A 43 -9.42 11.10 -1.97
N ALA A 44 -9.87 10.69 -0.79
CA ALA A 44 -11.19 10.07 -0.63
C ALA A 44 -12.35 11.09 -0.82
N THR A 45 -12.06 12.39 -0.71
CA THR A 45 -13.05 13.47 -0.92
C THR A 45 -13.19 13.88 -2.39
N GLU A 46 -12.25 13.48 -3.25
CA GLU A 46 -12.31 13.82 -4.66
C GLU A 46 -13.47 13.05 -5.35
N PRO A 47 -14.36 13.74 -6.09
CA PRO A 47 -15.49 13.09 -6.77
C PRO A 47 -15.04 11.94 -7.69
N GLY A 48 -15.65 10.77 -7.48
CA GLY A 48 -15.38 9.57 -8.27
C GLY A 48 -14.04 8.88 -7.97
N TYR A 49 -13.21 9.41 -7.07
CA TYR A 49 -11.93 8.79 -6.74
C TYR A 49 -12.10 7.40 -6.13
N ARG A 50 -13.04 7.24 -5.19
CA ARG A 50 -13.37 5.93 -4.58
C ARG A 50 -13.69 4.86 -5.64
N GLU A 51 -14.44 5.24 -6.66
CA GLU A 51 -14.86 4.33 -7.72
C GLU A 51 -13.71 3.95 -8.65
N ARG A 52 -12.88 4.94 -9.04
CA ARG A 52 -11.65 4.70 -9.80
C ARG A 52 -10.67 3.83 -9.03
N PHE A 53 -10.45 4.13 -7.76
CA PHE A 53 -9.59 3.36 -6.86
C PHE A 53 -10.01 1.89 -6.81
N ARG A 54 -11.30 1.62 -6.54
CA ARG A 54 -11.82 0.24 -6.52
C ARG A 54 -11.62 -0.43 -7.86
N ARG A 55 -11.98 0.23 -8.97
CA ARG A 55 -11.82 -0.32 -10.33
C ARG A 55 -10.38 -0.69 -10.66
N GLU A 56 -9.42 0.20 -10.34
CA GLU A 56 -7.99 -0.04 -10.58
C GLU A 56 -7.45 -1.16 -9.69
N ALA A 57 -7.81 -1.16 -8.41
CA ALA A 57 -7.41 -2.21 -7.48
C ALA A 57 -7.95 -3.58 -7.91
N TYR A 58 -9.21 -3.67 -8.37
CA TYR A 58 -9.77 -4.90 -8.93
C TYR A 58 -9.09 -5.34 -10.23
N GLY A 59 -8.65 -4.39 -11.06
CA GLY A 59 -7.86 -4.69 -12.26
C GLY A 59 -6.51 -5.32 -11.89
N VAL A 60 -5.79 -4.72 -10.94
CA VAL A 60 -4.49 -5.21 -10.48
C VAL A 60 -4.60 -6.52 -9.70
N ALA A 61 -5.64 -6.69 -8.89
CA ALA A 61 -5.89 -7.94 -8.15
C ALA A 61 -6.12 -9.15 -9.07
N GLN A 62 -6.53 -8.93 -10.32
CA GLN A 62 -6.71 -9.98 -11.33
C GLN A 62 -5.44 -10.27 -12.15
N LEU A 63 -4.42 -9.42 -12.05
CA LEU A 63 -3.15 -9.63 -12.75
C LEU A 63 -2.28 -10.60 -11.95
N ASN A 64 -1.85 -11.68 -12.60
CA ASN A 64 -0.85 -12.60 -12.06
C ASN A 64 0.43 -12.48 -12.91
N GLU A 65 1.17 -11.39 -12.68
CA GLU A 65 2.38 -11.05 -13.42
C GLU A 65 3.58 -10.88 -12.46
N PRO A 66 4.77 -11.40 -12.79
CA PRO A 66 5.92 -11.43 -11.86
C PRO A 66 6.40 -10.06 -11.37
N HIS A 67 6.11 -9.00 -12.14
CA HIS A 67 6.55 -7.63 -11.84
C HIS A 67 5.45 -6.75 -11.23
N VAL A 68 4.29 -7.32 -10.93
CA VAL A 68 3.15 -6.62 -10.32
C VAL A 68 2.94 -7.17 -8.92
N ILE A 69 2.98 -6.30 -7.91
CA ILE A 69 2.68 -6.71 -6.54
C ILE A 69 1.19 -7.07 -6.46
N PRO A 70 0.83 -8.30 -6.06
CA PRO A 70 -0.55 -8.71 -5.97
C PRO A 70 -1.26 -7.96 -4.83
N ILE A 71 -2.50 -7.54 -5.09
CA ILE A 71 -3.35 -6.95 -4.07
C ILE A 71 -4.11 -8.07 -3.36
N HIS A 72 -4.01 -8.12 -2.03
CA HIS A 72 -4.78 -9.03 -1.18
C HIS A 72 -6.17 -8.49 -0.87
N GLU A 73 -6.28 -7.17 -0.65
CA GLU A 73 -7.52 -6.50 -0.24
C GLU A 73 -7.45 -5.02 -0.64
N ALA A 74 -8.57 -4.46 -1.07
CA ALA A 74 -8.71 -3.03 -1.29
C ALA A 74 -10.12 -2.61 -0.86
N ASP A 75 -10.20 -1.79 0.19
CA ASP A 75 -11.49 -1.43 0.79
C ASP A 75 -11.40 -0.11 1.56
N GLU A 76 -12.39 0.16 2.41
CA GLU A 76 -12.50 1.34 3.26
C GLU A 76 -12.69 0.93 4.74
N ILE A 77 -12.00 1.62 5.65
CA ILE A 77 -12.22 1.56 7.10
C ILE A 77 -12.43 2.99 7.58
N ASP A 78 -13.53 3.25 8.28
CA ASP A 78 -13.86 4.55 8.87
C ASP A 78 -13.72 5.74 7.90
N GLY A 79 -14.13 5.56 6.63
CA GLY A 79 -14.04 6.60 5.60
C GLY A 79 -12.70 6.65 4.87
N GLN A 80 -11.69 5.91 5.31
CA GLN A 80 -10.34 5.93 4.78
C GLN A 80 -10.06 4.71 3.90
N LEU A 81 -9.72 4.98 2.64
CA LEU A 81 -9.38 3.96 1.66
C LEU A 81 -8.02 3.32 2.00
N TYR A 82 -7.91 2.02 1.76
CA TYR A 82 -6.66 1.29 1.94
C TYR A 82 -6.48 0.13 0.96
N LEU A 83 -5.22 -0.26 0.79
CA LEU A 83 -4.78 -1.45 0.06
C LEU A 83 -3.94 -2.33 0.97
N VAL A 84 -4.10 -3.64 0.83
CA VAL A 84 -3.30 -4.65 1.52
C VAL A 84 -2.58 -5.49 0.48
N MET A 85 -1.28 -5.67 0.68
CA MET A 85 -0.40 -6.39 -0.23
C MET A 85 0.68 -7.14 0.55
N PRO A 86 1.41 -8.08 -0.06
CA PRO A 86 2.60 -8.67 0.56
C PRO A 86 3.59 -7.60 1.01
N VAL A 87 4.28 -7.84 2.12
CA VAL A 87 5.50 -7.08 2.43
C VAL A 87 6.55 -7.45 1.38
N VAL A 88 7.12 -6.44 0.74
CA VAL A 88 8.26 -6.62 -0.16
C VAL A 88 9.50 -6.11 0.55
N ASP A 89 10.40 -7.02 0.89
CA ASP A 89 11.72 -6.67 1.41
C ASP A 89 12.61 -6.21 0.24
N GLY A 90 12.54 -4.92 -0.08
CA GLY A 90 13.28 -4.31 -1.19
C GLY A 90 13.48 -2.82 -1.00
N THR A 91 14.52 -2.25 -1.62
CA THR A 91 14.72 -0.81 -1.65
C THR A 91 13.83 -0.21 -2.73
N ASP A 92 13.00 0.76 -2.35
CA ASP A 92 12.21 1.55 -3.29
C ASP A 92 13.13 2.18 -4.35
N VAL A 93 12.76 2.09 -5.62
CA VAL A 93 13.59 2.57 -6.74
C VAL A 93 13.85 4.08 -6.63
N GLN A 94 12.90 4.86 -6.13
CA GLN A 94 13.09 6.29 -5.88
C GLN A 94 14.10 6.51 -4.75
N ALA A 95 14.08 5.69 -3.70
CA ALA A 95 15.11 5.74 -2.65
C ALA A 95 16.50 5.36 -3.21
N LEU A 96 16.57 4.38 -4.12
CA LEU A 96 17.80 3.99 -4.80
C LEU A 96 18.34 5.09 -5.72
N LEU A 97 17.47 5.72 -6.51
CA LEU A 97 17.83 6.84 -7.40
C LEU A 97 18.26 8.09 -6.60
N ASN A 98 17.61 8.36 -5.46
CA ASN A 98 18.03 9.45 -4.58
C ASN A 98 19.40 9.19 -3.93
N ARG A 99 19.74 7.91 -3.67
CA ARG A 99 21.03 7.53 -3.06
C ARG A 99 22.17 7.48 -4.07
N ASP A 100 21.95 6.78 -5.17
CA ASP A 100 23.00 6.38 -6.12
C ASP A 100 22.98 7.24 -7.40
N GLY A 101 22.02 8.16 -7.52
CA GLY A 101 21.82 8.96 -8.71
C GLY A 101 21.28 8.11 -9.86
N HIS A 102 21.98 8.13 -10.98
CA HIS A 102 21.55 7.53 -12.23
C HIS A 102 21.90 6.04 -12.16
N LEU A 103 20.95 5.15 -12.41
CA LEU A 103 21.29 3.76 -12.65
C LEU A 103 22.03 3.67 -13.99
N THR A 104 23.31 3.29 -13.96
CA THR A 104 24.08 3.03 -15.18
C THR A 104 23.51 1.80 -15.88
N PRO A 105 23.23 1.86 -17.20
CA PRO A 105 22.88 0.67 -17.97
C PRO A 105 23.99 -0.38 -17.86
N SER A 106 23.59 -1.65 -17.76
CA SER A 106 24.51 -2.80 -17.85
C SER A 106 24.82 -3.13 -19.30
#